data_AF-A0A0G0B6E5-F1
#
_entry.id   AF-A0A0G0B6E5-F1
#
_cell.length_a   1.000
_cell.length_b   1.000
_cell.length_c   1.000
_cell.angle_alpha   90.00
_cell.angle_beta   90.00
_cell.angle_gamma   90.00
#
_symmetry.space_group_name_H-M   'P 1'
#
loop_
_entity.id
_entity.type
_entity.pdbx_description
1 polymer ?
#
loop_
_entity_poly.entity_id
_entity_poly.type
_entity_poly.pdbx_seq_one_letter_code
_entity_poly.pdbx_strand_id
1 'polypeptide(L)'
;MKFKIKPIQGDVSAFNLKNERFIESLWRLGKLDEFFHKEFPQLSKKEQEVFLRFFDNLYFKYQQQLNQINLQPAKMTLTKTGLLELEIYKEGKLKKKVN
;
A
#
# COMPACT_ATOMS: atom_id res chain seq x y z
N MET A 1 -5.06 -11.49 0.34
CA MET A 1 -4.10 -10.47 0.76
C MET A 1 -4.53 -9.96 2.13
N LYS A 2 -3.68 -9.99 3.14
CA LYS A 2 -4.01 -9.62 4.53
C LYS A 2 -3.34 -8.29 4.88
N PHE A 3 -3.81 -7.20 4.26
CA PHE A 3 -3.35 -5.87 4.61
C PHE A 3 -3.99 -5.44 5.92
N LYS A 4 -3.15 -5.01 6.85
CA LYS A 4 -3.59 -4.37 8.08
C LYS A 4 -3.12 -2.92 8.00
N ILE A 5 -4.03 -2.02 8.36
CA ILE A 5 -3.76 -0.59 8.44
C ILE A 5 -3.69 -0.27 9.92
N LYS A 6 -2.58 0.28 10.36
CA LYS A 6 -2.41 0.75 11.74
C LYS A 6 -2.17 2.25 11.73
N PRO A 7 -2.98 3.02 12.46
CA PRO A 7 -2.66 4.43 12.68
C PRO A 7 -1.39 4.53 13.53
N ILE A 8 -0.43 5.32 13.05
CA ILE A 8 0.73 5.75 13.83
C ILE A 8 0.33 6.99 14.65
N GLN A 9 -0.37 7.94 14.03
CA GLN A 9 -0.89 9.16 14.66
C GLN A 9 -2.22 9.60 14.05
N GLY A 10 -3.04 10.28 14.84
CA GLY A 10 -4.36 10.80 14.44
C GLY A 10 -5.51 9.81 14.64
N ASP A 11 -6.74 10.33 14.61
CA ASP A 11 -7.96 9.52 14.77
C ASP A 11 -8.42 8.95 13.42
N VAL A 12 -8.28 7.63 13.25
CA VAL A 12 -8.71 6.90 12.05
C VAL A 12 -10.22 6.93 11.84
N SER A 13 -11.00 7.19 12.90
CA SER A 13 -12.46 7.30 12.83
C SER A 13 -12.92 8.53 12.05
N ALA A 14 -12.03 9.54 11.92
CA ALA A 14 -12.27 10.76 11.17
C ALA A 14 -12.08 10.59 9.64
N PHE A 15 -11.57 9.44 9.17
CA PHE A 15 -11.21 9.23 7.77
C PHE A 15 -12.00 8.08 7.14
N ASN A 16 -12.38 8.24 5.86
CA ASN A 16 -13.10 7.21 5.13
C ASN A 16 -12.13 6.15 4.57
N LEU A 17 -11.64 5.26 5.44
CA LEU A 17 -10.82 4.10 5.05
C LEU A 17 -11.56 3.08 4.18
N LYS A 18 -12.89 3.19 4.08
CA LYS A 18 -13.74 2.39 3.18
C LYS A 18 -13.84 3.00 1.78
N ASN A 19 -13.07 4.04 1.47
CA ASN A 19 -13.04 4.61 0.13
C ASN A 19 -12.61 3.53 -0.88
N GLU A 20 -13.46 3.26 -1.86
CA GLU A 20 -13.23 2.21 -2.86
C GLU A 20 -11.93 2.44 -3.63
N ARG A 21 -11.59 3.69 -3.96
CA ARG A 21 -10.33 4.03 -4.65
C ARG A 21 -9.10 3.76 -3.79
N PHE A 22 -9.22 3.96 -2.48
CA PHE A 22 -8.16 3.68 -1.51
C PHE A 22 -7.92 2.17 -1.42
N ILE A 23 -8.99 1.40 -1.22
CA ILE A 23 -8.92 -0.06 -1.15
C ILE A 23 -8.39 -0.63 -2.46
N GLU A 24 -8.87 -0.13 -3.60
CA GLU A 24 -8.43 -0.57 -4.93
C GLU A 24 -6.94 -0.28 -5.15
N SER A 25 -6.47 0.92 -4.79
CA SER A 25 -5.05 1.27 -4.92
C SER A 25 -4.16 0.37 -4.05
N LEU A 26 -4.58 0.06 -2.83
CA LEU A 26 -3.88 -0.90 -1.96
C LEU A 26 -3.87 -2.31 -2.53
N TRP A 27 -5.00 -2.75 -3.10
CA TRP A 27 -5.09 -4.04 -3.76
C TRP A 27 -4.15 -4.14 -4.96
N ARG A 28 -4.09 -3.10 -5.79
CA ARG A 28 -3.18 -3.03 -6.95
C ARG A 28 -1.73 -3.10 -6.52
N LEU A 29 -1.32 -2.28 -5.54
CA LEU A 29 0.03 -2.30 -4.96
C LEU A 29 0.40 -3.69 -4.44
N GLY A 30 -0.47 -4.30 -3.65
CA GLY A 30 -0.19 -5.61 -3.12
C GLY A 30 -0.11 -6.71 -4.19
N LYS A 31 -0.89 -6.59 -5.26
CA LYS A 31 -0.92 -7.57 -6.35
C LYS A 31 0.35 -7.46 -7.18
N LEU A 32 0.83 -6.23 -7.34
CA LEU A 32 2.11 -5.92 -7.93
C LEU A 32 3.25 -6.58 -7.14
N ASP A 33 3.26 -6.49 -5.79
CA ASP A 33 4.23 -7.20 -4.94
C ASP A 33 4.14 -8.73 -5.08
N GLU A 34 2.94 -9.29 -5.13
CA GLU A 34 2.75 -10.74 -5.34
C GLU A 34 3.29 -11.19 -6.69
N PHE A 35 3.03 -10.40 -7.73
CA PHE A 35 3.54 -10.64 -9.08
C PHE A 35 5.06 -10.55 -9.13
N PHE A 36 5.65 -9.53 -8.50
CA PHE A 36 7.10 -9.38 -8.38
C PHE A 36 7.73 -10.61 -7.75
N HIS A 37 7.26 -11.01 -6.57
CA HIS A 37 7.85 -12.15 -5.86
C HIS A 37 7.71 -13.47 -6.61
N LYS A 38 6.68 -13.62 -7.44
CA LYS A 38 6.45 -14.84 -8.21
C LYS A 38 7.30 -14.88 -9.48
N GLU A 39 7.33 -13.80 -10.24
CA GLU A 39 7.91 -13.78 -11.59
C GLU A 39 9.37 -13.34 -11.59
N PHE A 40 9.79 -12.43 -10.69
CA PHE A 40 11.16 -11.93 -10.64
C PHE A 40 12.24 -13.03 -10.51
N PRO A 41 12.06 -14.08 -9.68
CA PRO A 41 13.03 -15.17 -9.58
C PRO A 41 13.11 -16.05 -10.83
N GLN A 42 12.10 -16.01 -11.70
CA GLN A 42 12.02 -16.82 -12.92
C GLN A 42 12.69 -16.13 -14.13
N LEU A 43 13.03 -14.85 -14.02
CA LEU A 43 13.64 -14.05 -15.08
C LEU A 43 15.16 -14.24 -15.13
N SER A 44 15.74 -14.15 -16.33
CA SER A 44 17.19 -14.10 -16.49
C SER A 44 17.77 -12.78 -15.97
N LYS A 45 19.06 -12.73 -15.64
CA LYS A 45 19.72 -11.52 -15.09
C LYS A 45 19.53 -10.27 -15.95
N LYS A 46 19.51 -10.40 -17.28
CA LYS A 46 19.28 -9.27 -18.20
C LYS A 46 17.83 -8.80 -18.16
N GLU A 47 16.88 -9.74 -18.08
CA GLU A 47 15.45 -9.42 -17.98
C GLU A 47 15.09 -8.84 -16.62
N GLN A 48 15.76 -9.27 -15.55
CA GLN A 48 15.58 -8.73 -14.20
C GLN A 48 15.89 -7.23 -14.13
N GLU A 49 16.93 -6.76 -14.81
CA GLU A 49 17.29 -5.34 -14.80
C GLU A 49 16.23 -4.48 -15.51
N VAL A 50 15.75 -4.94 -16.67
CA VAL A 50 14.67 -4.27 -17.41
C VAL A 50 13.36 -4.32 -16.61
N PHE A 51 13.07 -5.47 -16.01
CA PHE A 51 11.89 -5.68 -15.18
C PHE A 51 11.89 -4.75 -13.96
N LEU A 52 13.01 -4.63 -13.25
CA LEU A 52 13.15 -3.70 -12.11
C LEU A 52 12.86 -2.26 -12.51
N ARG A 53 13.46 -1.78 -13.60
CA ARG A 53 13.22 -0.41 -14.07
C ARG A 53 11.76 -0.17 -14.44
N PHE A 54 11.11 -1.13 -15.09
CA PHE A 54 9.70 -1.01 -15.42
C PHE A 54 8.82 -1.06 -14.17
N PHE A 55 9.13 -1.98 -13.26
CA PHE A 55 8.41 -2.21 -12.03
C PHE A 55 8.48 -1.01 -11.09
N ASP A 56 9.65 -0.40 -10.93
CA ASP A 56 9.83 0.79 -10.09
C ASP A 56 8.96 1.96 -10.56
N ASN A 57 8.89 2.19 -11.87
CA ASN A 57 8.03 3.23 -12.43
C ASN A 57 6.54 2.95 -12.15
N LEU A 58 6.15 1.68 -12.25
CA LEU A 58 4.77 1.24 -12.04
C LEU A 58 4.39 1.31 -10.54
N TYR A 59 5.29 0.88 -9.67
CA TYR A 59 5.17 0.98 -8.22
C TYR A 59 5.06 2.44 -7.79
N PHE A 60 5.94 3.31 -8.30
CA PHE A 60 5.90 4.75 -8.02
C PHE A 60 4.57 5.36 -8.43
N LYS A 61 4.05 5.01 -9.61
CA LYS A 61 2.75 5.52 -10.08
C LYS A 61 1.61 5.11 -9.15
N TYR A 62 1.56 3.85 -8.70
CA TYR A 62 0.52 3.41 -7.77
C TYR A 62 0.67 4.02 -6.38
N GLN A 63 1.90 4.22 -5.91
CA GLN A 63 2.16 4.93 -4.66
C GLN A 63 1.69 6.40 -4.73
N GLN A 64 1.96 7.09 -5.85
CA GLN A 64 1.46 8.44 -6.09
C GLN A 64 -0.07 8.47 -6.13
N GLN A 65 -0.71 7.51 -6.78
CA GLN A 65 -2.17 7.39 -6.77
C GLN A 65 -2.71 7.20 -5.35
N LEU A 66 -2.07 6.36 -4.53
CA LEU A 66 -2.45 6.18 -3.14
C LEU A 66 -2.37 7.51 -2.35
N ASN A 67 -1.27 8.24 -2.51
CA ASN A 67 -1.03 9.51 -1.81
C ASN A 67 -2.00 10.61 -2.22
N GLN A 68 -2.49 10.58 -3.45
CA GLN A 68 -3.46 11.56 -3.97
C GLN A 68 -4.91 11.27 -3.54
N ILE A 69 -5.18 10.11 -2.94
CA ILE A 69 -6.53 9.77 -2.51
C ILE A 69 -6.88 10.60 -1.28
N ASN A 70 -7.85 11.49 -1.45
CA ASN A 70 -8.39 12.24 -0.34
C ASN A 70 -9.26 11.32 0.52
N LEU A 71 -8.74 10.99 1.71
CA LEU A 71 -9.44 10.18 2.71
C LEU A 71 -10.32 11.03 3.64
N GLN A 72 -10.26 12.35 3.52
CA GLN A 72 -11.08 13.25 4.33
C GLN A 72 -12.55 13.16 3.90
N PRO A 73 -13.49 12.96 4.83
CA PRO A 73 -14.91 13.00 4.53
C PRO A 73 -15.31 14.43 4.15
N ALA A 74 -16.11 14.57 3.10
CA ALA A 74 -16.55 15.86 2.52
C ALA A 74 -17.32 16.80 3.47
N LYS A 75 -17.52 16.42 4.74
CA LYS A 75 -18.31 17.13 5.75
C LYS A 75 -17.54 17.49 7.03
N MET A 76 -16.22 17.31 7.09
CA MET A 76 -15.45 17.75 8.26
C MET A 76 -14.95 19.19 8.09
N THR A 77 -15.60 20.12 8.78
CA THR A 77 -15.03 21.43 9.10
C THR A 77 -13.83 21.21 10.02
N LEU A 78 -12.63 21.24 9.43
CA LEU A 78 -11.32 21.12 10.10
C LEU A 78 -11.18 22.19 11.19
N THR A 79 -11.60 21.88 12.41
CA THR A 79 -11.30 22.70 13.60
C THR A 79 -10.06 22.22 14.35
N LYS A 80 -9.48 21.08 13.99
CA LYS A 80 -8.14 20.69 14.42
C LYS A 80 -7.40 19.99 13.29
N THR A 81 -6.23 20.50 12.98
CA THR A 81 -5.15 19.91 12.19
C THR A 81 -4.76 18.54 12.76
N GLY A 82 -5.55 17.51 12.47
CA GLY A 82 -5.21 16.12 12.76
C GLY A 82 -4.35 15.57 11.63
N LEU A 83 -3.03 15.66 11.76
CA LEU A 83 -2.10 14.98 10.87
C LEU A 83 -2.27 13.48 11.12
N LEU A 84 -2.74 12.74 10.10
CA LEU A 84 -2.96 11.30 10.18
C LEU A 84 -1.79 10.59 9.52
N GLU A 85 -1.02 9.86 10.32
CA GLU A 85 0.02 8.97 9.82
C GLU A 85 -0.50 7.54 9.91
N LEU A 86 -0.52 6.84 8.77
CA LEU A 86 -0.97 5.46 8.68
C LEU A 86 0.18 4.57 8.21
N GLU A 87 0.40 3.48 8.93
CA GLU A 87 1.25 2.39 8.46
C GLU A 87 0.38 1.33 7.78
N ILE A 88 0.77 0.93 6.59
CA ILE A 88 0.11 -0.15 5.85
C ILE A 88 1.10 -1.30 5.75
N TYR A 89 0.80 -2.38 6.46
CA TYR A 89 1.66 -3.56 6.50
C TYR A 89 0.89 -4.79 6.04
N LYS A 90 1.61 -5.67 5.33
CA LYS A 90 1.13 -6.98 4.93
C LYS A 90 1.65 -7.99 5.95
N GLU A 91 0.77 -8.73 6.61
CA GLU A 91 1.22 -9.86 7.43
C GLU A 91 1.80 -10.94 6.52
N GLY A 92 3.13 -11.05 6.53
CA GLY A 92 3.82 -12.27 6.09
C GLY A 92 3.45 -13.40 7.03
N LYS A 93 3.27 -14.63 6.52
CA LYS A 93 3.19 -15.82 7.38
C LYS A 93 4.50 -15.90 8.16
N LEU A 94 4.50 -15.45 9.42
CA LEU A 94 5.58 -15.72 10.36
C LEU A 94 5.80 -17.23 10.35
N LYS A 95 6.94 -17.68 9.81
CA LYS A 95 7.40 -19.05 10.04
C LYS A 95 7.46 -19.20 11.57
N LYS A 96 6.59 -20.04 12.13
CA LYS A 96 6.65 -20.43 13.54
C LYS A 96 8.11 -20.80 13.81
N LYS A 97 8.78 -20.07 14.72
CA LYS A 97 9.99 -20.59 15.35
C LYS A 97 9.55 -21.86 16.07
N VAL A 98 9.94 -23.00 15.52
CA VAL A 98 9.86 -24.28 16.20
C VAL A 98 10.88 -24.16 17.34
N ASN A 99 10.36 -24.16 18.56
CA ASN A 99 11.16 -24.27 19.78
C ASN A 99 11.30 -25.75 20.13
#